data_AF-A0A1E7FUX6-F1
#
_entry.id   AF-A0A1E7FUX6-F1
#
_cell.length_a   1.000
_cell.length_b   1.000
_cell.length_c   1.000
_cell.angle_alpha   90.00
_cell.angle_beta   90.00
_cell.angle_gamma   90.00
#
_symmetry.space_group_name_H-M   'P 1'
#
loop_
_entity.id
_entity.type
_entity.pdbx_description
1 polymer ?
#
loop_
_entity_poly.entity_id
_entity_poly.type
_entity_poly.pdbx_seq_one_letter_code
_entity_poly.pdbx_strand_id
1 'polypeptide(L)'
;MELEAGSQVNLYQVNFLEEKVGKMMKNSKMKMTWSFRESNDTEHNITLIWSKNTGKQEITMDGTEIWFGRNQGRSVLDHNWKTRDGRLKLHVLATCAPKVNENFRNFDLVINGQLFATLPHYGREGSNAPIPPPMGQDNLNSIIQILYPDGYSSPVDKEEEQQQQRRQEEEGHPQQQQQQQQQQQQQQQQQQQYNVVVDPSHRDSAITTTEATTGSSWALVPDADLLGGNNIVPTPPVQQQQQQQVTSTTIASSDISHQPMLDLLG
;
A
#
# COMPACT_ATOMS: atom_id res chain seq x y z
N MET A 1 19.08 -7.89 -19.90
CA MET A 1 19.04 -7.67 -18.44
C MET A 1 18.63 -9.01 -17.84
N GLU A 2 19.61 -9.83 -17.47
CA GLU A 2 19.33 -11.03 -16.67
C GLU A 2 18.84 -10.55 -15.31
N LEU A 3 17.62 -10.96 -14.95
CA LEU A 3 17.14 -10.84 -13.59
C LEU A 3 18.00 -11.81 -12.78
N GLU A 4 19.05 -11.30 -12.15
CA GLU A 4 19.88 -12.01 -11.17
C GLU A 4 18.93 -12.80 -10.26
N ALA A 5 18.94 -14.13 -10.41
CA ALA A 5 18.15 -15.02 -9.57
C ALA A 5 18.53 -14.70 -8.13
N GLY A 6 17.60 -14.13 -7.37
CA GLY A 6 17.87 -13.55 -6.06
C GLY A 6 18.58 -14.58 -5.19
N SER A 7 19.87 -14.34 -4.93
CA SER A 7 20.69 -15.22 -4.11
C SER A 7 19.98 -15.39 -2.76
N GLN A 8 19.57 -16.62 -2.46
CA GLN A 8 18.82 -16.92 -1.25
C GLN A 8 19.74 -16.63 -0.05
N VAL A 9 19.41 -15.60 0.72
CA VAL A 9 20.19 -15.21 1.91
C VAL A 9 20.03 -16.31 2.96
N ASN A 10 21.14 -16.90 3.40
CA ASN A 10 21.08 -17.85 4.51
C ASN A 10 20.91 -17.07 5.81
N LEU A 11 19.91 -17.47 6.60
CA LEU A 11 19.50 -16.80 7.83
C LEU A 11 19.61 -17.77 8.99
N TYR A 12 20.09 -17.29 10.14
CA TYR A 12 20.28 -18.08 11.34
C TYR A 12 19.70 -17.39 12.57
N GLN A 13 19.05 -18.14 13.46
CA GLN A 13 18.66 -17.65 14.77
C GLN A 13 19.90 -17.46 15.63
N VAL A 14 20.00 -16.30 16.27
CA VAL A 14 20.99 -16.04 17.32
C VAL A 14 20.32 -16.15 18.69
N ASN A 15 19.23 -15.41 18.89
CA ASN A 15 18.55 -15.36 20.19
C ASN A 15 17.09 -14.91 20.08
N PHE A 16 16.25 -15.34 21.02
CA PHE A 16 14.92 -14.78 21.24
C PHE A 16 14.72 -14.53 22.74
N LEU A 17 14.26 -13.33 23.09
CA LEU A 17 14.07 -12.92 24.48
C LEU A 17 12.73 -12.20 24.66
N GLU A 18 11.94 -12.67 25.63
CA GLU A 18 10.70 -12.03 26.07
C GLU A 18 10.87 -11.47 27.49
N GLU A 19 10.72 -10.16 27.65
CA GLU A 19 10.89 -9.46 28.92
C GLU A 19 9.62 -8.68 29.29
N LYS A 20 9.23 -8.76 30.56
CA LYS A 20 8.21 -7.87 31.12
C LYS A 20 8.89 -6.60 31.63
N VAL A 21 8.60 -5.46 31.00
CA VAL A 21 9.25 -4.17 31.30
C VAL A 21 8.22 -3.12 31.78
N GLY A 22 8.71 -2.02 32.37
CA GLY A 22 7.87 -0.91 32.83
C GLY A 22 8.42 -0.20 34.06
N LYS A 23 8.56 1.13 34.00
CA LYS A 23 9.16 1.93 35.08
C LYS A 23 8.21 2.13 36.28
N MET A 24 6.97 2.56 36.04
CA MET A 24 6.00 2.86 37.10
C MET A 24 5.22 1.63 37.57
N MET A 25 4.76 0.81 36.62
CA MET A 25 4.06 -0.44 36.90
C MET A 25 4.88 -1.58 36.30
N LYS A 26 5.39 -2.46 37.17
CA LYS A 26 6.03 -3.70 36.73
C LYS A 26 5.08 -4.45 35.81
N ASN A 27 5.59 -5.03 34.71
CA ASN A 27 4.82 -5.81 33.74
C ASN A 27 3.76 -5.04 32.92
N SER A 28 3.78 -3.70 32.94
CA SER A 28 2.86 -2.88 32.14
C SER A 28 3.20 -2.84 30.65
N LYS A 29 4.43 -3.26 30.30
CA LYS A 29 4.90 -3.39 28.92
C LYS A 29 5.53 -4.77 28.73
N MET A 30 5.45 -5.27 27.50
CA MET A 30 6.20 -6.41 27.02
C MET A 30 7.28 -5.90 26.08
N LYS A 31 8.46 -6.50 26.15
CA LYS A 31 9.55 -6.30 25.19
C LYS A 31 9.93 -7.66 24.62
N MET A 32 9.89 -7.77 23.30
CA MET A 32 10.31 -8.96 22.57
C MET A 32 11.51 -8.57 21.73
N THR A 33 12.57 -9.37 21.82
CA THR A 33 13.81 -9.15 21.06
C THR A 33 14.11 -10.41 20.25
N TRP A 34 14.24 -10.25 18.95
CA TRP A 34 14.70 -11.29 18.03
C TRP A 34 16.07 -10.89 17.50
N SER A 35 17.04 -11.78 17.63
CA SER A 35 18.38 -11.62 17.08
C SER A 35 18.61 -12.71 16.05
N PHE A 36 18.94 -12.33 14.82
CA PHE A 36 19.28 -13.27 13.74
C PHE A 36 20.50 -12.77 12.98
N ARG A 37 21.12 -13.67 12.22
CA ARG A 37 22.33 -13.39 11.45
C ARG A 37 22.16 -13.81 10.00
N GLU A 38 22.63 -12.97 9.09
CA GLU A 38 22.77 -13.26 7.66
C GLU A 38 24.10 -14.00 7.38
N SER A 39 24.23 -14.69 6.24
CA SER A 39 25.48 -15.40 5.85
C SER A 39 26.73 -14.54 5.76
N ASN A 40 26.59 -13.22 5.63
CA ASN A 40 27.69 -12.26 5.61
C ASN A 40 28.18 -11.87 7.02
N ASP A 41 27.76 -12.61 8.05
CA ASP A 41 28.06 -12.35 9.47
C ASP A 41 27.45 -11.04 10.01
N THR A 42 26.51 -10.43 9.29
CA THR A 42 25.75 -9.28 9.78
C THR A 42 24.65 -9.77 10.72
N GLU A 43 24.71 -9.32 11.96
CA GLU A 43 23.70 -9.62 12.98
C GLU A 43 22.69 -8.48 13.09
N HIS A 44 21.42 -8.86 13.07
CA HIS A 44 20.30 -7.95 13.17
C HIS A 44 19.52 -8.20 14.45
N ASN A 45 19.08 -7.11 15.08
CA ASN A 45 18.32 -7.11 16.32
C ASN A 45 17.00 -6.36 16.12
N ILE A 46 15.90 -7.09 16.13
CA ILE A 46 14.56 -6.52 16.06
C ILE A 46 13.95 -6.51 17.45
N THR A 47 13.47 -5.35 17.89
CA THR A 47 12.79 -5.19 19.16
C THR A 47 11.37 -4.69 18.95
N LEU A 48 10.40 -5.38 19.56
CA LEU A 48 9.02 -4.90 19.72
C LEU A 48 8.77 -4.55 21.18
N ILE A 49 8.35 -3.32 21.46
CA ILE A 49 7.87 -2.89 22.76
C ILE A 49 6.36 -2.66 22.66
N TRP A 50 5.57 -3.34 23.49
CA TRP A 50 4.11 -3.20 23.54
C TRP A 50 3.64 -2.87 24.95
N SER A 51 3.00 -1.72 25.13
CA SER A 51 2.28 -1.37 26.37
C SER A 51 0.89 -1.98 26.43
N LYS A 52 0.65 -2.86 27.41
CA LYS A 52 -0.65 -3.52 27.61
C LYS A 52 -1.78 -2.54 27.91
N ASN A 53 -1.49 -1.54 28.73
CA ASN A 53 -2.50 -0.59 29.22
C ASN A 53 -2.86 0.46 28.16
N THR A 54 -1.87 0.92 27.38
CA THR A 54 -2.10 2.01 26.43
C THR A 54 -2.29 1.54 24.99
N GLY A 55 -1.93 0.29 24.68
CA GLY A 55 -1.88 -0.22 23.31
C GLY A 55 -0.78 0.42 22.45
N LYS A 56 0.12 1.22 23.05
CA LYS A 56 1.27 1.78 22.35
C LYS A 56 2.25 0.68 21.98
N GLN A 57 2.72 0.72 20.75
CA GLN A 57 3.60 -0.27 20.15
C GLN A 57 4.73 0.46 19.43
N GLU A 58 5.94 -0.09 19.52
CA GLU A 58 7.15 0.45 18.93
C GLU A 58 7.99 -0.71 18.42
N ILE A 59 8.39 -0.65 17.15
CA ILE A 59 9.27 -1.61 16.49
C ILE A 59 10.56 -0.89 16.12
N THR A 60 11.68 -1.43 16.57
CA THR A 60 13.01 -0.98 16.18
C THR A 60 13.82 -2.12 15.57
N MET A 61 14.72 -1.78 14.65
CA MET A 61 15.69 -2.69 14.04
C MET A 61 17.07 -2.05 14.17
N ASP A 62 18.00 -2.74 14.81
CA ASP A 62 19.38 -2.28 15.05
C ASP A 62 19.44 -0.89 15.72
N GLY A 63 18.50 -0.65 16.64
CA GLY A 63 18.37 0.63 17.36
C GLY A 63 17.70 1.75 16.57
N THR A 64 17.36 1.53 15.29
CA THR A 64 16.62 2.49 14.46
C THR A 64 15.12 2.23 14.58
N GLU A 65 14.33 3.28 14.81
CA GLU A 65 12.86 3.19 14.82
C GLU A 65 12.35 2.86 13.40
N ILE A 66 11.61 1.77 13.29
CA ILE A 66 10.95 1.35 12.04
C ILE A 66 9.50 1.79 12.06
N TRP A 67 8.83 1.60 13.20
CA TRP A 67 7.41 1.89 13.32
C TRP A 67 7.03 2.23 14.76
N PHE A 68 6.20 3.25 14.91
CA PHE A 68 5.59 3.63 16.17
C PHE A 68 4.09 3.85 15.97
N GLY A 69 3.28 3.28 16.86
CA GLY A 69 1.83 3.38 16.72
C GLY A 69 1.07 3.11 18.02
N ARG A 70 -0.24 3.32 17.93
CA ARG A 70 -1.18 3.00 19.01
C ARG A 70 -2.42 2.38 18.42
N ASN A 71 -2.62 1.10 18.70
CA ASN A 71 -3.79 0.37 18.24
C ASN A 71 -4.84 0.36 19.37
N GLN A 72 -5.64 1.43 19.47
CA GLN A 72 -6.76 1.44 20.41
C GLN A 72 -7.84 0.46 19.91
N GLY A 73 -8.07 -0.61 20.68
CA GLY A 73 -9.14 -1.58 20.39
C GLY A 73 -8.75 -2.77 19.51
N ARG A 74 -7.53 -2.82 18.94
CA ARG A 74 -7.02 -4.03 18.28
C ARG A 74 -6.04 -4.76 19.20
N SER A 75 -6.35 -6.02 19.47
CA SER A 75 -5.51 -6.92 20.28
C SER A 75 -4.36 -7.55 19.49
N VAL A 76 -4.27 -7.25 18.18
CA VAL A 76 -3.32 -7.84 17.23
C VAL A 76 -2.55 -6.72 16.52
N LEU A 77 -1.25 -6.93 16.37
CA LEU A 77 -0.32 -6.17 15.55
C LEU A 77 0.09 -7.05 14.38
N ASP A 78 -0.05 -6.49 13.18
CA ASP A 78 0.39 -7.04 11.91
C ASP A 78 1.14 -5.91 11.22
N HIS A 79 2.47 -5.98 11.19
CA HIS A 79 3.31 -4.95 10.60
C HIS A 79 4.45 -5.58 9.81
N ASN A 80 4.50 -5.27 8.52
CA ASN A 80 5.54 -5.72 7.60
C ASN A 80 6.27 -4.54 6.97
N TRP A 81 7.54 -4.74 6.65
CA TRP A 81 8.39 -3.77 5.98
C TRP A 81 9.53 -4.45 5.23
N LYS A 82 10.27 -3.67 4.44
CA LYS A 82 11.53 -4.09 3.81
C LYS A 82 12.70 -3.29 4.36
N THR A 83 13.87 -3.91 4.39
CA THR A 83 15.11 -3.15 4.55
C THR A 83 15.34 -2.24 3.35
N ARG A 84 16.16 -1.21 3.54
CA ARG A 84 16.46 -0.20 2.51
C ARG A 84 17.07 -0.79 1.24
N ASP A 85 17.83 -1.88 1.38
CA ASP A 85 18.45 -2.63 0.29
C ASP A 85 17.50 -3.65 -0.37
N GLY A 86 16.28 -3.82 0.18
CA GLY A 86 15.29 -4.78 -0.30
C GLY A 86 15.64 -6.25 -0.03
N ARG A 87 16.76 -6.56 0.62
CA ARG A 87 17.23 -7.94 0.83
C ARG A 87 16.42 -8.69 1.89
N LEU A 88 15.88 -7.98 2.86
CA LEU A 88 15.04 -8.54 3.92
C LEU A 88 13.61 -8.01 3.82
N LYS A 89 12.66 -8.92 3.75
CA LYS A 89 11.22 -8.72 3.91
C LYS A 89 10.84 -9.20 5.30
N LEU A 90 10.48 -8.28 6.19
CA LEU A 90 10.25 -8.53 7.60
C LEU A 90 8.78 -8.37 7.93
N HIS A 91 8.26 -9.23 8.81
CA HIS A 91 6.90 -9.14 9.30
C HIS A 91 6.83 -9.52 10.78
N VAL A 92 6.44 -8.56 11.62
CA VAL A 92 6.16 -8.77 13.03
C VAL A 92 4.66 -9.00 13.22
N LEU A 93 4.33 -10.18 13.73
CA LEU A 93 2.98 -10.58 14.13
C LEU A 93 2.95 -10.69 15.65
N ALA A 94 2.01 -10.01 16.29
CA ALA A 94 1.95 -10.00 17.74
C ALA A 94 0.52 -9.88 18.26
N THR A 95 0.24 -10.52 19.39
CA THR A 95 -1.02 -10.34 20.12
C THR A 95 -0.81 -10.13 21.61
N CYS A 96 -1.66 -9.31 22.22
CA CYS A 96 -1.77 -9.18 23.67
C CYS A 96 -2.94 -9.98 24.25
N ALA A 97 -3.62 -10.80 23.44
CA ALA A 97 -4.64 -11.70 23.92
C ALA A 97 -4.07 -12.66 25.00
N PRO A 98 -4.90 -13.08 25.97
CA PRO A 98 -4.54 -14.16 26.87
C PRO A 98 -4.07 -15.38 26.07
N LYS A 99 -3.06 -16.08 26.59
CA LYS A 99 -2.57 -17.30 25.97
C LYS A 99 -3.70 -18.33 25.95
N VAL A 100 -4.01 -18.86 24.76
CA VAL A 100 -5.00 -19.92 24.59
C VAL A 100 -4.50 -21.23 25.23
N ASN A 101 -3.19 -21.47 25.17
CA ASN A 101 -2.52 -22.59 25.82
C ASN A 101 -1.09 -22.19 26.24
N GLU A 102 -0.44 -22.98 27.09
CA GLU A 102 0.91 -22.67 27.60
C GLU A 102 1.97 -22.60 26.49
N ASN A 103 1.77 -23.36 25.42
CA ASN A 103 2.67 -23.44 24.26
C ASN A 103 2.38 -22.37 23.20
N PHE A 104 1.36 -21.54 23.39
CA PHE A 104 0.93 -20.57 22.40
C PHE A 104 1.92 -19.40 22.35
N ARG A 105 2.51 -19.19 21.18
CA ARG A 105 3.38 -18.04 20.89
C ARG A 105 2.53 -16.86 20.46
N ASN A 106 2.49 -15.85 21.33
CA ASN A 106 1.83 -14.58 21.07
C ASN A 106 2.59 -13.69 20.07
N PHE A 107 3.86 -13.99 19.80
CA PHE A 107 4.76 -13.13 19.04
C PHE A 107 5.54 -13.97 18.05
N ASP A 108 5.43 -13.62 16.78
CA ASP A 108 6.12 -14.27 15.67
C ASP A 108 6.83 -13.20 14.83
N LEU A 109 8.05 -13.52 14.40
CA LEU A 109 8.79 -12.76 13.40
C LEU A 109 8.92 -13.62 12.17
N VAL A 110 8.55 -13.09 11.01
CA VAL A 110 8.75 -13.73 9.70
C VAL A 110 9.79 -12.94 8.93
N ILE A 111 10.78 -13.64 8.37
CA ILE A 111 11.90 -13.09 7.61
C ILE A 111 11.94 -13.78 6.26
N ASN A 112 11.77 -13.03 5.17
CA ASN A 112 11.72 -13.56 3.81
C ASN A 112 10.71 -14.72 3.65
N GLY A 113 9.55 -14.60 4.31
CA GLY A 113 8.52 -15.64 4.30
C GLY A 113 8.78 -16.82 5.25
N GLN A 114 9.96 -16.91 5.88
CA GLN A 114 10.30 -17.97 6.81
C GLN A 114 10.12 -17.51 8.26
N LEU A 115 9.48 -18.35 9.08
CA LEU A 115 9.27 -18.04 10.49
C LEU A 115 10.61 -18.10 11.24
N PHE A 116 10.92 -17.08 12.05
CA PHE A 116 12.14 -16.98 12.84
C PHE A 116 12.40 -18.28 13.61
N ALA A 117 11.38 -18.83 14.28
CA ALA A 117 11.48 -20.07 15.08
C ALA A 117 11.86 -21.32 14.27
N THR A 118 11.79 -21.27 12.94
CA THR A 118 12.16 -22.37 12.03
C THR A 118 13.56 -22.21 11.43
N LEU A 119 14.22 -21.07 11.65
CA LEU A 119 15.57 -20.82 11.15
C LEU A 119 16.60 -21.74 11.86
N PRO A 120 17.70 -22.13 11.19
CA PRO A 120 18.79 -22.84 11.83
C PRO A 120 19.45 -21.99 12.93
N HIS A 121 19.97 -22.58 14.00
CA HIS A 121 20.63 -21.83 15.08
C HIS A 121 22.10 -21.55 14.72
N TYR A 122 22.56 -20.31 14.94
CA TYR A 122 23.94 -19.90 14.71
C TYR A 122 24.88 -20.46 15.80
N GLY A 123 26.08 -20.91 15.42
CA GLY A 123 27.13 -21.32 16.35
C GLY A 123 26.85 -22.62 17.13
N ARG A 124 25.76 -23.33 16.81
CA ARG A 124 25.35 -24.57 17.48
C ARG A 124 25.75 -25.81 16.68
N GLU A 125 26.99 -25.87 16.22
CA GLU A 125 27.55 -27.11 15.66
C GLU A 125 27.75 -28.10 16.81
N GLY A 126 26.79 -29.02 17.01
CA GLY A 126 26.98 -30.19 17.86
C GLY A 126 26.28 -30.20 19.22
N SER A 127 25.48 -29.20 19.59
CA SER A 127 24.61 -29.31 20.77
C SER A 127 23.15 -29.49 20.36
N ASN A 128 22.56 -30.63 20.74
CA ASN A 128 21.12 -30.92 20.64
C ASN A 128 20.35 -29.73 21.24
N ALA A 129 19.87 -28.81 20.40
CA ALA A 129 18.87 -27.87 20.85
C ALA A 129 17.65 -28.72 21.22
N PRO A 130 16.90 -28.37 22.28
CA PRO A 130 15.57 -28.94 22.44
C PRO A 130 14.87 -28.72 21.11
N ILE A 131 14.66 -29.81 20.36
CA ILE A 131 13.90 -29.78 19.12
C ILE A 131 12.60 -29.08 19.54
N PRO A 132 12.22 -27.95 18.90
CA PRO A 132 10.98 -27.29 19.25
C PRO A 132 9.90 -28.38 19.24
N PRO A 133 9.07 -28.47 20.30
CA PRO A 133 8.15 -29.57 20.47
C PRO A 133 7.45 -29.82 19.14
N PRO A 134 7.38 -31.08 18.69
CA PRO A 134 6.87 -31.41 17.35
C PRO A 134 5.56 -30.67 17.18
N MET A 135 5.45 -29.87 16.12
CA MET A 135 4.23 -29.15 15.78
C MET A 135 3.11 -30.20 15.68
N GLY A 136 2.36 -30.39 16.76
CA GLY A 136 1.23 -31.29 16.78
C GLY A 136 0.24 -30.82 15.72
N GLN A 137 -0.23 -31.75 14.89
CA GLN A 137 -1.06 -31.46 13.71
C GLN A 137 -2.35 -30.69 14.04
N ASP A 138 -2.77 -30.66 15.31
CA ASP A 138 -4.06 -30.11 15.72
C ASP A 138 -3.98 -28.93 16.71
N ASN A 139 -2.78 -28.46 17.05
CA ASN A 139 -2.62 -27.38 18.03
C ASN A 139 -2.15 -26.08 17.35
N LEU A 140 -3.04 -25.09 17.35
CA LEU A 140 -2.69 -23.69 17.07
C LEU A 140 -1.68 -23.25 18.15
N ASN A 141 -0.40 -23.23 17.79
CA ASN A 141 0.71 -22.94 18.70
C ASN A 141 1.25 -21.52 18.48
N SER A 142 0.71 -20.77 17.52
CA SER A 142 1.32 -19.53 17.04
C SER A 142 0.28 -18.56 16.52
N ILE A 143 0.46 -17.27 16.74
CA ILE A 143 -0.42 -16.22 16.20
C ILE A 143 -0.52 -16.26 14.68
N ILE A 144 0.57 -16.62 13.99
CA ILE A 144 0.56 -16.75 12.52
C ILE A 144 -0.47 -17.78 12.02
N GLN A 145 -0.70 -18.87 12.75
CA GLN A 145 -1.66 -19.91 12.35
C GLN A 145 -3.12 -19.46 12.51
N ILE A 146 -3.37 -18.54 13.46
CA ILE A 146 -4.70 -17.96 13.66
C ILE A 146 -4.99 -16.93 12.57
N LEU A 147 -4.00 -16.07 12.26
CA LEU A 147 -4.16 -15.01 11.27
C LEU A 147 -4.11 -15.52 9.83
N TYR A 148 -3.40 -16.62 9.60
CA TYR A 148 -3.15 -17.21 8.29
C TYR A 148 -3.41 -18.72 8.32
N PRO A 149 -4.68 -19.16 8.46
CA PRO A 149 -5.03 -20.58 8.54
C PRO A 149 -4.69 -21.36 7.27
N ASP A 150 -4.72 -20.71 6.11
CA ASP A 150 -4.38 -21.29 4.81
C ASP A 150 -2.87 -21.24 4.50
N GLY A 151 -2.06 -20.84 5.47
CA GLY A 151 -0.63 -20.61 5.32
C GLY A 151 -0.29 -19.13 5.11
N TYR A 152 0.94 -18.79 5.50
CA TYR A 152 1.43 -17.42 5.45
C TYR A 152 1.85 -17.06 4.01
N SER A 153 1.17 -16.07 3.42
CA SER A 153 1.60 -15.39 2.20
C SER A 153 2.09 -13.99 2.55
N SER A 154 3.34 -13.66 2.24
CA SER A 154 3.90 -12.33 2.55
C SER A 154 3.08 -11.23 1.87
N PRO A 155 2.49 -10.27 2.62
CA PRO A 155 1.73 -9.16 2.03
C PRO A 155 2.60 -8.30 1.08
N VAL A 156 3.88 -8.27 1.40
CA VAL A 156 4.92 -7.53 0.70
C VAL A 156 5.06 -7.94 -0.77
N ASP A 157 4.81 -9.21 -1.08
CA ASP A 157 4.93 -9.73 -2.45
C ASP A 157 3.72 -9.31 -3.29
N LYS A 158 2.52 -9.26 -2.67
CA LYS A 158 1.28 -8.84 -3.33
C LYS A 158 1.32 -7.38 -3.78
N GLU A 159 1.94 -6.51 -2.99
CA GLU A 159 2.08 -5.09 -3.34
C GLU A 159 3.04 -4.89 -4.52
N GLU A 160 4.14 -5.66 -4.58
CA GLU A 160 5.06 -5.65 -5.73
C GLU A 160 4.38 -6.15 -7.00
N GLU A 161 3.65 -7.25 -6.92
CA GLU A 161 2.89 -7.79 -8.04
C GLU A 161 1.85 -6.78 -8.54
N GLN A 162 1.09 -6.17 -7.64
CA GLN A 162 0.10 -5.16 -8.01
C GLN A 162 0.76 -3.91 -8.63
N GLN A 163 1.92 -3.50 -8.13
CA GLN A 163 2.65 -2.37 -8.69
C GLN A 163 3.29 -2.70 -10.05
N GLN A 164 3.70 -3.94 -10.28
CA GLN A 164 4.13 -4.41 -11.61
C GLN A 164 2.95 -4.44 -12.59
N GLN A 165 1.78 -4.92 -12.15
CA GLN A 165 0.58 -4.95 -12.98
C GLN A 165 0.14 -3.54 -13.40
N ARG A 166 0.14 -2.58 -12.46
CA ARG A 166 -0.12 -1.16 -12.80
C ARG A 166 0.87 -0.59 -13.81
N ARG A 167 2.16 -0.94 -13.72
CA ARG A 167 3.16 -0.50 -14.70
C ARG A 167 2.92 -1.06 -16.10
N GLN A 168 2.52 -2.33 -16.20
CA GLN A 168 2.17 -2.93 -17.49
C GLN A 168 0.91 -2.30 -18.10
N GLU A 169 -0.08 -1.97 -17.27
CA GLU A 169 -1.29 -1.26 -17.70
C GLU A 169 -0.97 0.18 -18.17
N GLU A 170 -0.10 0.88 -17.47
CA GLU A 170 0.35 2.23 -17.85
C GLU A 170 1.20 2.25 -19.12
N GLU A 171 2.05 1.24 -19.37
CA GLU A 171 2.84 1.16 -20.61
C GLU A 171 1.97 0.84 -21.84
N GLY A 172 0.86 0.13 -21.68
CA GLY A 172 -0.08 -0.16 -22.77
C GLY A 172 -0.93 1.05 -23.20
N HIS A 173 -1.18 1.99 -22.28
CA HIS A 173 -2.07 3.13 -22.53
C HIS A 173 -1.55 4.19 -23.54
N PRO A 174 -0.27 4.63 -23.50
CA PRO A 174 0.20 5.67 -24.41
C PRO A 174 0.23 5.21 -25.87
N GLN A 175 0.38 3.91 -26.14
CA GLN A 175 0.40 3.40 -27.51
C GLN A 175 -0.97 3.53 -28.19
N GLN A 176 -2.05 3.27 -27.44
CA GLN A 176 -3.41 3.43 -27.97
C GLN A 176 -3.76 4.91 -28.20
N GLN A 177 -3.33 5.80 -27.30
CA GLN A 177 -3.57 7.23 -27.44
C GLN A 177 -2.80 7.82 -28.65
N GLN A 178 -1.57 7.37 -28.90
CA GLN A 178 -0.79 7.81 -30.06
C GLN A 178 -1.41 7.34 -31.39
N GLN A 179 -1.96 6.12 -31.43
CA GLN A 179 -2.64 5.61 -32.62
C GLN A 179 -3.93 6.38 -32.92
N GLN A 180 -4.67 6.78 -31.87
CA GLN A 180 -5.87 7.60 -32.01
C GLN A 180 -5.53 9.01 -32.52
N GLN A 181 -4.40 9.58 -32.07
CA GLN A 181 -3.89 10.86 -32.57
C GLN A 181 -3.49 10.80 -34.05
N GLN A 182 -2.88 9.70 -34.50
CA GLN A 182 -2.55 9.48 -35.91
C GLN A 182 -3.81 9.39 -36.79
N GLN A 183 -4.86 8.70 -36.34
CA GLN A 183 -6.13 8.65 -37.05
C GLN A 183 -6.79 10.03 -37.18
N GLN A 184 -6.74 10.85 -36.14
CA GLN A 184 -7.26 12.22 -36.20
C GLN A 184 -6.50 13.09 -37.20
N GLN A 185 -5.16 12.98 -37.28
CA GLN A 185 -4.37 13.71 -38.28
C GLN A 185 -4.72 13.28 -39.71
N GLN A 186 -4.95 11.99 -39.96
CA GLN A 186 -5.37 11.53 -41.30
C GLN A 186 -6.75 12.09 -41.69
N GLN A 187 -7.70 12.16 -40.77
CA GLN A 187 -9.01 12.76 -41.06
C GLN A 187 -8.92 14.26 -41.36
N GLN A 188 -8.07 15.02 -40.66
CA GLN A 188 -7.88 16.44 -40.96
C GLN A 188 -7.27 16.65 -42.35
N GLN A 189 -6.33 15.80 -42.78
CA GLN A 189 -5.76 15.90 -44.12
C GLN A 189 -6.80 15.64 -45.23
N GLN A 190 -7.73 14.69 -45.02
CA GLN A 190 -8.82 14.45 -45.98
C GLN A 190 -9.79 15.64 -46.08
N GLN A 191 -10.13 16.30 -44.96
CA GLN A 191 -10.98 17.49 -44.98
C GLN A 191 -10.32 18.68 -45.68
N GLN A 192 -9.00 18.85 -45.52
CA GLN A 192 -8.28 19.90 -46.25
C GLN A 192 -8.28 19.66 -47.75
N GLN A 193 -8.14 18.42 -48.22
CA GLN A 193 -8.26 18.12 -49.65
C GLN A 193 -9.68 18.35 -50.18
N TYR A 194 -10.71 18.10 -49.36
CA TYR A 194 -12.10 18.36 -49.76
C TYR A 194 -12.40 19.85 -49.90
N ASN A 195 -11.85 20.71 -49.04
CA ASN A 195 -12.08 22.16 -49.10
C ASN A 195 -11.35 22.87 -50.25
N VAL A 196 -10.30 22.28 -50.85
CA VAL A 196 -9.60 22.88 -52.00
C VAL A 196 -10.42 22.77 -53.29
N VAL A 197 -11.43 21.89 -53.35
CA VAL A 197 -12.24 21.67 -54.56
C VAL A 197 -13.51 22.53 -54.61
N VAL A 198 -13.83 23.25 -53.52
CA VAL A 198 -14.98 24.15 -53.51
C VAL A 198 -14.50 25.57 -53.80
N ASP A 199 -14.31 25.87 -55.08
CA ASP A 199 -14.10 27.23 -55.61
C ASP A 199 -15.37 28.07 -55.33
N PRO A 200 -15.33 29.05 -54.41
CA PRO A 200 -16.40 30.01 -54.26
C PRO A 200 -16.07 31.19 -55.18
N SER A 201 -16.19 30.96 -56.48
CA SER A 201 -16.40 32.06 -57.42
C SER A 201 -17.73 32.73 -57.05
N HIS A 202 -17.68 34.04 -56.78
CA HIS A 202 -18.73 34.94 -56.26
C HIS A 202 -18.67 35.14 -54.74
N ARG A 203 -18.59 36.35 -54.16
CA ARG A 203 -19.10 37.65 -54.60
C ARG A 203 -18.59 38.76 -53.66
N ASP A 204 -18.12 39.84 -54.25
CA ASP A 204 -18.26 41.27 -53.91
C ASP A 204 -18.51 41.78 -52.46
N SER A 205 -17.80 42.90 -52.20
CA SER A 205 -18.18 44.07 -51.38
C SER A 205 -17.91 43.98 -49.86
N ALA A 206 -16.91 44.72 -49.36
CA ALA A 206 -17.06 46.06 -48.75
C ALA A 206 -17.96 46.01 -47.50
N ILE A 207 -17.55 46.42 -46.30
CA ILE A 207 -17.37 47.81 -45.87
C ILE A 207 -16.66 47.77 -44.49
N THR A 208 -15.56 48.52 -44.38
CA THR A 208 -15.20 49.51 -43.33
C THR A 208 -16.03 49.50 -42.03
N THR A 209 -15.44 49.56 -40.82
CA THR A 209 -15.44 50.75 -39.90
C THR A 209 -14.80 50.27 -38.57
N THR A 210 -13.52 50.57 -38.24
CA THR A 210 -13.03 51.72 -37.43
C THR A 210 -13.98 52.12 -36.29
N GLU A 211 -13.69 51.90 -35.02
CA GLU A 211 -13.06 52.86 -34.09
C GLU A 211 -12.95 52.13 -32.73
N ALA A 212 -11.80 51.98 -32.05
CA ALA A 212 -10.97 53.01 -31.43
C ALA A 212 -11.73 53.90 -30.44
N THR A 213 -11.63 53.63 -29.13
CA THR A 213 -11.61 54.66 -28.07
C THR A 213 -10.99 54.08 -26.80
N THR A 214 -9.67 54.32 -26.68
CA THR A 214 -8.97 54.89 -25.51
C THR A 214 -9.90 55.35 -24.38
N GLY A 215 -9.78 54.86 -23.15
CA GLY A 215 -8.64 55.16 -22.28
C GLY A 215 -9.12 56.01 -21.10
N SER A 216 -8.31 56.03 -20.03
CA SER A 216 -8.49 56.86 -18.82
C SER A 216 -9.63 56.45 -17.87
N SER A 217 -9.51 56.54 -16.55
CA SER A 217 -8.42 56.99 -15.69
C SER A 217 -8.79 56.59 -14.26
N TRP A 218 -7.75 56.33 -13.47
CA TRP A 218 -7.68 56.21 -12.02
C TRP A 218 -8.61 57.14 -11.22
N ALA A 219 -9.30 56.58 -10.21
CA ALA A 219 -9.51 57.21 -8.89
C ALA A 219 -10.08 56.21 -7.85
N LEU A 220 -9.21 55.80 -6.94
CA LEU A 220 -9.36 55.68 -5.47
C LEU A 220 -10.78 55.74 -4.83
N VAL A 221 -11.14 54.63 -4.13
CA VAL A 221 -11.82 54.42 -2.80
C VAL A 221 -12.97 55.36 -2.33
N PRO A 222 -13.95 54.92 -1.49
CA PRO A 222 -13.88 53.87 -0.46
C PRO A 222 -15.09 52.91 -0.31
N ASP A 223 -14.81 51.84 0.44
CA ASP A 223 -15.64 51.11 1.42
C ASP A 223 -17.17 51.34 1.44
N ALA A 224 -17.93 50.30 1.08
CA ALA A 224 -19.32 50.12 1.49
C ALA A 224 -19.72 48.63 1.43
N ASP A 225 -20.16 48.15 2.58
CA ASP A 225 -20.85 46.89 2.83
C ASP A 225 -22.11 46.68 1.95
N LEU A 226 -22.52 45.41 1.88
CA LEU A 226 -23.87 44.86 1.58
C LEU A 226 -24.24 44.50 0.12
N LEU A 227 -24.44 43.18 -0.03
CA LEU A 227 -25.57 42.49 -0.70
C LEU A 227 -25.81 42.68 -2.21
N GLY A 228 -25.74 41.55 -2.91
CA GLY A 228 -26.70 41.19 -3.98
C GLY A 228 -26.41 41.75 -5.37
N GLY A 229 -25.91 40.89 -6.27
CA GLY A 229 -25.79 41.21 -7.69
C GLY A 229 -25.58 39.98 -8.55
N ASN A 230 -26.63 39.58 -9.26
CA ASN A 230 -26.62 38.56 -10.30
C ASN A 230 -25.59 38.91 -11.39
N ASN A 231 -24.54 38.10 -11.53
CA ASN A 231 -23.71 38.07 -12.73
C ASN A 231 -24.27 37.02 -13.69
N ILE A 232 -24.90 37.50 -14.77
CA ILE A 232 -25.21 36.69 -15.95
C ILE A 232 -23.90 36.55 -16.73
N VAL A 233 -23.27 35.38 -16.63
CA VAL A 233 -22.13 34.98 -17.45
C VAL A 233 -22.67 34.44 -18.79
N PRO A 234 -22.16 34.89 -19.95
CA PRO A 234 -22.50 34.28 -21.23
C PRO A 234 -21.83 32.91 -21.35
N THR A 235 -22.66 31.86 -21.45
CA THR A 235 -22.23 30.49 -21.71
C THR A 235 -21.70 30.34 -23.14
N PRO A 236 -20.50 29.75 -23.37
CA PRO A 236 -20.06 29.35 -24.70
C PRO A 236 -20.87 28.14 -25.22
N PRO A 237 -20.92 27.93 -26.57
CA PRO A 237 -21.68 26.85 -27.17
C PRO A 237 -21.13 25.48 -26.77
N VAL A 238 -22.04 24.64 -26.27
CA VAL A 238 -21.81 23.23 -25.96
C VAL A 238 -21.46 22.49 -27.25
N GLN A 239 -20.19 22.14 -27.44
CA GLN A 239 -19.81 21.08 -28.37
C GLN A 239 -20.27 19.74 -27.80
N GLN A 240 -21.24 19.12 -28.47
CA GLN A 240 -21.67 17.74 -28.21
C GLN A 240 -20.48 16.80 -28.43
N GLN A 241 -19.80 16.46 -27.34
CA GLN A 241 -18.91 15.31 -27.30
C GLN A 241 -19.79 14.05 -27.27
N GLN A 242 -19.84 13.33 -28.39
CA GLN A 242 -20.35 11.95 -28.41
C GLN A 242 -19.40 11.10 -27.55
N GLN A 243 -19.78 10.85 -26.30
CA GLN A 243 -19.19 9.79 -25.48
C GLN A 243 -19.63 8.45 -26.05
N GLN A 244 -18.68 7.73 -26.66
CA GLN A 244 -18.83 6.30 -26.90
C GLN A 244 -18.78 5.60 -25.54
N GLN A 245 -19.91 5.05 -25.11
CA GLN A 245 -20.00 4.23 -23.92
C GLN A 245 -19.33 2.88 -24.19
N VAL A 246 -18.15 2.68 -23.61
CA VAL A 246 -17.55 1.35 -23.44
C VAL A 246 -18.23 0.70 -22.23
N THR A 247 -19.04 -0.33 -22.48
CA THR A 247 -19.68 -1.15 -21.46
C THR A 247 -18.66 -2.08 -20.82
N SER A 248 -18.21 -1.76 -19.61
CA SER A 248 -17.45 -2.69 -18.78
C SER A 248 -18.42 -3.68 -18.13
N THR A 249 -18.27 -4.95 -18.47
CA THR A 249 -19.05 -6.08 -17.94
C THR A 249 -18.64 -6.38 -16.50
N THR A 250 -19.41 -5.89 -15.53
CA THR A 250 -19.29 -6.27 -14.11
C THR A 250 -19.87 -7.67 -13.93
N ILE A 251 -19.02 -8.66 -13.63
CA ILE A 251 -19.42 -10.00 -13.22
C ILE A 251 -19.88 -9.92 -11.77
N ALA A 252 -21.18 -10.16 -11.55
CA ALA A 252 -21.78 -10.27 -10.25
C ALA A 252 -21.30 -11.56 -9.57
N SER A 253 -20.65 -11.43 -8.41
CA SER A 253 -20.40 -12.52 -7.49
C SER A 253 -21.54 -12.60 -6.47
N SER A 254 -22.33 -13.66 -6.58
CA SER A 254 -23.23 -14.18 -5.54
C SER A 254 -22.54 -14.22 -4.17
N ASP A 255 -23.08 -13.62 -3.12
CA ASP A 255 -24.25 -14.05 -2.34
C ASP A 255 -24.00 -15.40 -1.62
N ILE A 256 -23.33 -15.34 -0.47
CA ILE A 256 -23.27 -16.43 0.52
C ILE A 256 -23.45 -15.82 1.93
N SER A 257 -24.70 -15.88 2.36
CA SER A 257 -25.19 -16.16 3.72
C SER A 257 -24.49 -15.53 4.93
N HIS A 258 -25.20 -14.57 5.51
CA HIS A 258 -25.24 -14.32 6.94
C HIS A 258 -25.54 -15.61 7.74
N GLN A 259 -24.75 -15.89 8.78
CA GLN A 259 -25.21 -16.63 9.96
C GLN A 259 -25.04 -15.74 11.21
N PRO A 260 -26.08 -15.60 12.06
CA PRO A 260 -25.95 -14.96 13.36
C PRO A 260 -25.80 -15.97 14.50
N MET A 261 -25.20 -15.48 15.59
CA MET A 261 -25.32 -15.91 16.99
C MET A 261 -24.87 -17.32 17.39
N LEU A 262 -23.86 -17.37 18.26
CA LEU A 262 -24.01 -17.95 19.60
C LEU A 262 -23.20 -17.14 20.61
N ASP A 263 -23.90 -16.38 21.45
CA ASP A 263 -23.46 -16.09 22.82
C ASP A 263 -23.47 -17.41 23.59
N LEU A 264 -22.32 -17.85 24.10
CA LEU A 264 -22.30 -18.80 25.20
C LEU A 264 -21.30 -18.33 26.25
N LEU A 265 -21.90 -17.93 27.38
CA LEU A 265 -21.29 -17.77 28.68
C LEU A 265 -20.65 -19.09 29.14
N GLY A 266 -19.45 -18.96 29.68
CA GLY A 266 -18.69 -19.93 30.46
C GLY A 266 -17.48 -19.23 31.03
#